data_AF-A0A969AN79-F1
#
_entry.id   AF-A0A969AN79-F1
#
_cell.length_a   1.000
_cell.length_b   1.000
_cell.length_c   1.000
_cell.angle_alpha   90.00
_cell.angle_beta   90.00
_cell.angle_gamma   90.00
#
_symmetry.space_group_name_H-M   'P 1'
#
loop_
_entity.id
_entity.type
_entity.pdbx_description
1 polymer ?
#
loop_
_entity_poly.entity_id
_entity_poly.type
_entity_poly.pdbx_seq_one_letter_code
_entity_poly.pdbx_strand_id
1 'polypeptide(L)'
;MSKLLSASLITTSLILGFTQNPSSTIAGTCASKCGAKPIQFTPGKPIRVEVVNRTPNLIYIEKPLSTNPIALQPGQQVRLEQGNGTQPNISVVFWNENGLSLKANLSKPNFATLKVELRPEWRIGGDRGVYLRDDGRVTLL
;
A
#
# COMPACT_ATOMS: atom_id res chain seq x y z
N MET A 1 55.70 -49.83 -35.21
CA MET A 1 54.48 -50.50 -34.70
C MET A 1 54.11 -49.87 -33.36
N SER A 2 52.81 -49.54 -33.17
CA SER A 2 52.10 -49.07 -31.94
C SER A 2 52.55 -47.71 -31.36
N LYS A 3 51.85 -46.56 -31.38
CA LYS A 3 50.43 -46.14 -31.27
C LYS A 3 49.69 -46.59 -30.00
N LEU A 4 49.75 -45.80 -28.91
CA LEU A 4 48.73 -45.65 -27.86
C LEU A 4 48.98 -44.28 -27.16
N LEU A 5 48.31 -43.16 -27.48
CA LEU A 5 46.96 -42.72 -27.06
C LEU A 5 46.63 -42.99 -25.60
N SER A 6 46.51 -41.94 -24.77
CA SER A 6 45.64 -41.83 -23.58
C SER A 6 45.84 -40.44 -22.94
N ALA A 7 44.85 -39.67 -22.50
CA ALA A 7 43.41 -39.61 -22.73
C ALA A 7 42.98 -38.25 -22.14
N SER A 8 42.33 -37.40 -22.92
CA SER A 8 41.77 -36.13 -22.42
C SER A 8 40.51 -36.43 -21.61
N LEU A 9 40.50 -36.05 -20.32
CA LEU A 9 39.30 -36.07 -19.48
C LEU A 9 38.42 -34.86 -19.83
N ILE A 10 37.41 -35.08 -20.69
CA ILE A 10 36.34 -34.11 -20.93
C ILE A 10 35.28 -34.31 -19.85
N THR A 11 35.19 -33.37 -18.92
CA THR A 11 34.17 -33.36 -17.87
C THR A 11 32.89 -32.74 -18.43
N THR A 12 31.98 -33.57 -18.93
CA THR A 12 30.66 -33.15 -19.40
C THR A 12 29.78 -32.82 -18.19
N SER A 13 29.53 -31.53 -17.92
CA SER A 13 28.57 -31.08 -16.92
C SER A 13 27.17 -31.04 -17.56
N LEU A 14 26.28 -31.94 -17.15
CA LEU A 14 24.85 -31.89 -17.50
C LEU A 14 24.20 -30.74 -16.73
N ILE A 15 23.77 -29.69 -17.43
CA ILE A 15 22.91 -28.64 -16.89
C ILE A 15 21.49 -29.20 -16.85
N LEU A 16 21.05 -29.68 -15.69
CA LEU A 16 19.65 -29.96 -15.39
C LEU A 16 18.92 -28.62 -15.27
N GLY A 17 18.40 -28.10 -16.38
CA GLY A 17 17.49 -26.97 -16.38
C GLY A 17 16.19 -27.36 -15.69
N PHE A 18 15.98 -26.90 -14.46
CA PHE A 18 14.70 -26.98 -13.79
C PHE A 18 13.69 -26.12 -14.58
N THR A 19 12.90 -26.76 -15.44
CA THR A 19 11.70 -26.16 -16.01
C THR A 19 10.65 -26.06 -14.91
N GLN A 20 10.82 -25.07 -14.02
CA GLN A 20 9.69 -24.57 -13.26
C GLN A 20 8.74 -23.96 -14.30
N ASN A 21 7.75 -24.74 -14.74
CA ASN A 21 6.60 -24.21 -15.46
C ASN A 21 5.79 -23.42 -14.43
N PRO A 22 5.84 -22.07 -14.39
CA PRO A 22 4.86 -21.35 -13.60
C PRO A 22 3.51 -21.63 -14.28
N SER A 23 2.68 -22.47 -13.67
CA SER A 23 1.29 -22.62 -14.08
C SER A 23 0.69 -21.22 -14.11
N SER A 24 0.40 -20.71 -15.30
CA SER A 24 -0.25 -19.43 -15.46
C SER A 24 -1.64 -19.53 -14.84
N THR A 25 -1.78 -18.95 -13.65
CA THR A 25 -3.11 -18.86 -13.02
C THR A 25 -3.87 -17.76 -13.77
N ILE A 26 -4.95 -18.14 -14.43
CA ILE A 26 -5.88 -17.16 -15.01
C ILE A 26 -6.64 -16.59 -13.83
N ALA A 27 -6.42 -15.30 -13.53
CA ALA A 27 -7.18 -14.60 -12.50
C ALA A 27 -8.66 -14.60 -12.90
N GLY A 28 -9.48 -15.36 -12.18
CA GLY A 28 -10.92 -15.36 -12.40
C GLY A 28 -11.52 -13.98 -12.13
N THR A 29 -12.50 -13.56 -12.93
CA THR A 29 -13.32 -12.40 -12.60
C THR A 29 -14.27 -12.79 -11.48
N CYS A 30 -14.30 -12.02 -10.39
CA CYS A 30 -15.27 -12.27 -9.35
C CYS A 30 -16.69 -11.92 -9.85
N ALA A 31 -17.52 -12.95 -10.06
CA ALA A 31 -18.88 -12.80 -10.60
C ALA A 31 -19.97 -12.76 -9.52
N SER A 32 -19.76 -13.34 -8.34
CA SER A 32 -20.68 -13.27 -7.20
C SER A 32 -19.95 -13.38 -5.85
N LYS A 33 -20.53 -12.81 -4.78
CA LYS A 33 -19.95 -12.75 -3.42
C LYS A 33 -18.54 -12.14 -3.34
N CYS A 34 -18.26 -11.17 -4.19
CA CYS A 34 -17.03 -10.42 -4.13
C CYS A 34 -16.96 -9.64 -2.83
N GLY A 35 -15.78 -9.63 -2.19
CA GLY A 35 -15.52 -8.75 -1.06
C GLY A 35 -15.73 -7.28 -1.46
N ALA A 36 -15.53 -6.39 -0.48
CA ALA A 36 -15.60 -4.96 -0.74
C ALA A 36 -14.68 -4.58 -1.91
N LYS A 37 -15.24 -3.86 -2.89
CA LYS A 37 -14.46 -3.36 -4.03
C LYS A 37 -13.31 -2.49 -3.49
N PRO A 38 -12.04 -2.78 -3.86
CA PRO A 38 -10.93 -1.94 -3.45
C PRO A 38 -11.14 -0.49 -3.88
N ILE A 39 -10.75 0.45 -3.03
CA ILE A 39 -10.77 1.86 -3.38
C ILE A 39 -9.68 2.12 -4.41
N GLN A 40 -10.08 2.64 -5.57
CA GLN A 40 -9.18 2.98 -6.66
C GLN A 40 -9.56 4.33 -7.26
N PHE A 41 -8.53 5.15 -7.53
CA PHE A 41 -8.61 6.42 -8.24
C PHE A 41 -8.02 6.30 -9.63
N THR A 42 -8.36 7.24 -10.51
CA THR A 42 -7.76 7.30 -11.85
C THR A 42 -6.35 7.86 -11.72
N PRO A 43 -5.30 7.14 -12.15
CA PRO A 43 -3.93 7.64 -12.11
C PRO A 43 -3.78 8.98 -12.84
N GLY A 44 -2.92 9.86 -12.31
CA GLY A 44 -2.66 11.19 -12.86
C GLY A 44 -3.79 12.21 -12.67
N LYS A 45 -4.89 11.85 -12.01
CA LYS A 45 -5.92 12.82 -11.60
C LYS A 45 -5.63 13.32 -10.19
N PRO A 46 -5.79 14.63 -9.93
CA PRO A 46 -5.58 15.16 -8.59
C PRO A 46 -6.63 14.57 -7.65
N ILE A 47 -6.17 14.12 -6.48
CA ILE A 47 -7.05 13.69 -5.40
C ILE A 47 -6.81 14.51 -4.14
N ARG A 48 -7.81 14.52 -3.29
CA ARG A 48 -7.82 15.16 -1.98
C ARG A 48 -7.94 14.09 -0.93
N VAL A 49 -7.13 14.19 0.11
CA VAL A 49 -7.25 13.31 1.28
C VAL A 49 -7.87 14.07 2.42
N GLU A 50 -8.99 13.55 2.91
CA GLU A 50 -9.71 14.07 4.07
C GLU A 50 -9.52 13.11 5.23
N VAL A 51 -8.85 13.56 6.29
CA VAL A 51 -8.62 12.76 7.50
C VAL A 51 -9.49 13.30 8.62
N VAL A 52 -10.26 12.43 9.26
CA VAL A 52 -11.10 12.78 10.41
C VAL A 52 -10.72 11.95 11.62
N ASN A 53 -10.53 12.61 12.76
CA ASN A 53 -10.30 11.97 14.04
C ASN A 53 -11.65 11.66 14.71
N ARG A 54 -12.03 10.38 14.77
CA ARG A 54 -13.20 9.89 15.52
C ARG A 54 -12.80 9.17 16.81
N THR A 55 -11.58 9.39 17.27
CA THR A 55 -11.08 8.91 18.56
C THR A 55 -11.33 9.97 19.64
N PRO A 56 -11.34 9.59 20.94
CA PRO A 56 -11.42 10.54 22.03
C PRO A 56 -10.07 11.21 22.35
N ASN A 57 -8.99 10.88 21.63
CA ASN A 57 -7.61 11.31 21.93
C ASN A 57 -7.07 12.23 20.83
N LEU A 58 -5.96 12.90 21.10
CA LEU A 58 -5.22 13.61 20.07
C LEU A 58 -4.58 12.61 19.10
N ILE A 59 -4.71 12.88 17.81
CA ILE A 59 -4.05 12.13 16.74
C ILE A 59 -3.11 13.06 16.00
N TYR A 60 -1.90 12.60 15.72
CA TYR A 60 -1.01 13.25 14.80
C TYR A 60 -1.12 12.60 13.44
N ILE A 61 -1.12 13.41 12.39
CA ILE A 61 -0.98 12.94 11.02
C ILE A 61 0.16 13.66 10.33
N GLU A 62 0.79 13.00 9.38
CA GLU A 62 1.88 13.58 8.61
C GLU A 62 1.82 13.09 7.16
N LYS A 63 2.08 14.00 6.22
CA LYS A 63 2.47 13.61 4.86
C LYS A 63 4.00 13.49 4.84
N PRO A 64 4.55 12.26 4.73
CA PRO A 64 5.99 12.06 4.70
C PRO A 64 6.68 12.98 3.70
N LEU A 65 7.81 13.56 4.11
CA LEU A 65 8.67 14.42 3.30
C LEU A 65 8.03 15.76 2.85
N SER A 66 6.82 16.09 3.30
CA SER A 66 6.09 17.25 2.80
C SER A 66 5.58 18.20 3.89
N THR A 67 5.32 17.70 5.10
CA THR A 67 4.71 18.50 6.17
C THR A 67 5.26 18.11 7.53
N ASN A 68 5.29 19.06 8.46
CA ASN A 68 5.37 18.70 9.88
C ASN A 68 4.11 17.95 10.33
N PRO A 69 4.18 17.18 11.44
CA PRO A 69 3.00 16.55 12.01
C PRO A 69 1.89 17.57 12.32
N ILE A 70 0.67 17.26 11.90
CA ILE A 70 -0.53 18.05 12.15
C ILE A 70 -1.30 17.35 13.27
N ALA A 71 -1.56 18.06 14.36
CA ALA A 71 -2.40 17.57 15.44
C ALA A 71 -3.89 17.71 15.09
N LEU A 72 -4.64 16.62 15.23
CA LEU A 72 -6.09 16.57 15.06
C LEU A 72 -6.75 16.29 16.40
N GLN A 73 -7.51 17.26 16.88
CA GLN A 73 -8.37 17.11 18.06
C GLN A 73 -9.50 16.10 17.81
N PRO A 74 -10.10 15.52 18.86
CA PRO A 74 -11.29 14.68 18.75
C PRO A 74 -12.40 15.36 17.93
N GLY A 75 -12.93 14.66 16.93
CA GLY A 75 -13.96 15.17 16.01
C GLY A 75 -13.44 16.09 14.90
N GLN A 76 -12.18 16.53 14.95
CA GLN A 76 -11.60 17.41 13.95
C GLN A 76 -11.35 16.67 12.62
N GLN A 77 -11.52 17.41 11.54
CA GLN A 77 -11.17 16.97 10.19
C GLN A 77 -10.11 17.92 9.61
N VAL A 78 -9.17 17.35 8.85
CA VAL A 78 -8.25 18.12 8.02
C VAL A 78 -8.28 17.63 6.60
N ARG A 79 -7.94 18.53 5.69
CA ARG A 79 -7.87 18.29 4.26
C ARG A 79 -6.43 18.47 3.81
N LEU A 80 -5.88 17.43 3.21
CA LEU A 80 -4.54 17.40 2.65
C LEU A 80 -4.65 17.46 1.14
N GLU A 81 -4.10 18.52 0.55
CA GLU A 81 -3.99 18.64 -0.90
C GLU A 81 -2.81 17.80 -1.41
N GLN A 82 -3.00 17.17 -2.57
CA GLN A 82 -1.88 16.68 -3.35
C GLN A 82 -1.07 17.89 -3.82
N GLY A 83 0.26 17.85 -3.61
CA GLY A 83 1.16 18.90 -4.10
C GLY A 83 1.14 18.96 -5.64
N ASN A 84 1.84 19.93 -6.21
CA ASN A 84 1.82 20.28 -7.63
C ASN A 84 2.21 19.11 -8.57
N GLY A 85 1.30 18.18 -8.88
CA GLY A 85 1.29 17.25 -10.03
C GLY A 85 2.46 16.25 -10.22
N THR A 86 3.62 16.49 -9.61
CA THR A 86 4.88 15.75 -9.79
C THR A 86 5.18 14.81 -8.63
N GLN A 87 4.39 14.85 -7.55
CA GLN A 87 4.51 13.93 -6.43
C GLN A 87 3.64 12.69 -6.71
N PRO A 88 4.27 11.55 -7.03
CA PRO A 88 3.57 10.41 -7.60
C PRO A 88 2.63 9.72 -6.60
N ASN A 89 2.90 9.83 -5.29
CA ASN A 89 2.20 9.06 -4.27
C ASN A 89 1.77 9.94 -3.09
N ILE A 90 0.49 9.83 -2.70
CA ILE A 90 0.02 10.41 -1.45
C ILE A 90 0.12 9.33 -0.38
N SER A 91 1.03 9.54 0.56
CA SER A 91 1.10 8.81 1.81
C SER A 91 0.65 9.72 2.94
N VAL A 92 -0.14 9.18 3.85
CA VAL A 92 -0.45 9.83 5.12
C VAL A 92 -0.16 8.80 6.20
N VAL A 93 0.74 9.14 7.10
CA VAL A 93 0.99 8.37 8.31
C VAL A 93 0.26 9.03 9.48
N PHE A 94 -0.13 8.24 10.46
CA PHE A 94 -0.86 8.73 11.62
C PHE A 94 -0.56 7.91 12.86
N TRP A 95 -0.58 8.56 14.02
CA TRP A 95 -0.38 7.92 15.30
C TRP A 95 -1.14 8.63 16.41
N ASN A 96 -1.53 7.85 17.41
CA ASN A 96 -2.11 8.37 18.62
C ASN A 96 -1.00 8.94 19.52
N GLU A 97 -1.27 10.05 20.22
CA GLU A 97 -0.32 10.66 21.14
C GLU A 97 0.18 9.70 22.24
N ASN A 98 -0.69 8.79 22.69
CA ASN A 98 -0.40 7.79 23.74
C ASN A 98 0.07 6.44 23.17
N GLY A 99 0.34 6.36 21.87
CA GLY A 99 0.75 5.11 21.21
C GLY A 99 -0.36 4.05 21.09
N LEU A 100 -1.63 4.43 21.33
CA LEU A 100 -2.77 3.53 21.16
C LEU A 100 -2.98 3.13 19.70
N SER A 101 -3.44 1.90 19.50
CA SER A 101 -3.73 1.39 18.16
C SER A 101 -4.94 2.09 17.53
N LEU A 102 -4.88 2.27 16.22
CA LEU A 102 -5.88 2.96 15.44
C LEU A 102 -6.41 2.03 14.35
N LYS A 103 -7.65 2.29 13.94
CA LYS A 103 -8.25 1.70 12.74
C LYS A 103 -8.62 2.81 11.78
N ALA A 104 -8.17 2.69 10.55
CA ALA A 104 -8.50 3.60 9.46
C ALA A 104 -9.60 2.99 8.58
N ASN A 105 -10.78 3.59 8.64
CA ASN A 105 -11.87 3.25 7.75
C ASN A 105 -11.78 4.14 6.51
N LEU A 106 -11.54 3.50 5.36
CA LEU A 106 -11.40 4.19 4.09
C LEU A 106 -12.74 4.27 3.35
N SER A 107 -13.01 5.42 2.74
CA SER A 107 -14.15 5.58 1.83
C SER A 107 -13.82 6.53 0.70
N LYS A 108 -14.53 6.36 -0.42
CA LYS A 108 -14.42 7.20 -1.62
C LYS A 108 -15.78 7.88 -1.86
N PRO A 109 -16.07 9.00 -1.15
CA PRO A 109 -17.37 9.67 -1.27
C PRO A 109 -17.62 10.25 -2.67
N ASN A 110 -16.57 10.57 -3.42
CA ASN A 110 -16.66 11.03 -4.81
C ASN A 110 -15.40 10.64 -5.61
N PHE A 111 -15.31 11.05 -6.87
CA PHE A 111 -14.22 10.64 -7.76
C PHE A 111 -12.83 11.21 -7.40
N ALA A 112 -12.76 12.28 -6.60
CA ALA A 112 -11.53 13.02 -6.27
C ALA A 112 -11.23 13.11 -4.77
N THR A 113 -12.03 12.48 -3.91
CA THR A 113 -11.83 12.53 -2.45
C THR A 113 -11.61 11.12 -1.90
N LEU A 114 -10.49 10.92 -1.21
CA LEU A 114 -10.25 9.81 -0.31
C LEU A 114 -10.53 10.29 1.12
N LYS A 115 -11.49 9.66 1.80
CA LYS A 115 -11.79 9.94 3.20
C LYS A 115 -11.22 8.84 4.08
N VAL A 116 -10.42 9.24 5.06
CA VAL A 116 -9.77 8.41 6.07
C VAL A 116 -10.39 8.74 7.42
N GLU A 117 -11.19 7.82 7.96
CA GLU A 117 -11.78 7.98 9.28
C GLU A 117 -10.99 7.15 10.30
N LEU A 118 -10.34 7.84 11.25
CA LEU A 118 -9.53 7.21 12.29
C LEU A 118 -10.38 6.92 13.51
N ARG A 119 -10.43 5.65 13.93
CA ARG A 119 -11.16 5.17 15.10
C ARG A 119 -10.23 4.46 16.08
N PRO A 120 -10.60 4.37 17.37
CA PRO A 120 -9.87 3.55 18.33
C PRO A 120 -9.86 2.08 17.89
N GLU A 121 -8.74 1.39 18.09
CA GLU A 121 -8.62 -0.06 17.91
C GLU A 121 -8.01 -0.69 19.16
N TRP A 122 -8.65 -1.74 19.66
CA TRP A 122 -8.20 -2.45 20.86
C TRP A 122 -7.19 -3.54 20.53
N ARG A 123 -7.19 -4.03 19.29
CA ARG A 123 -6.21 -5.01 18.81
C ARG A 123 -4.85 -4.36 18.64
N ILE A 124 -3.81 -5.05 19.11
CA ILE A 124 -2.42 -4.66 18.90
C ILE A 124 -2.10 -4.72 17.41
N GLY A 125 -1.37 -3.72 16.90
CA GLY A 125 -0.96 -3.67 15.50
C GLY A 125 -2.03 -3.06 14.59
N GLY A 126 -2.73 -2.03 15.07
CA GLY A 126 -3.63 -1.23 14.24
C GLY A 126 -2.92 -0.53 13.08
N ASP A 127 -3.73 0.10 12.22
CA ASP A 127 -3.27 0.84 11.05
C ASP A 127 -2.39 2.03 11.46
N ARG A 128 -1.39 2.34 10.63
CA ARG A 128 -0.41 3.41 10.84
C ARG A 128 -0.29 4.36 9.67
N GLY A 129 -0.84 3.98 8.52
CA GLY A 129 -0.81 4.82 7.35
C GLY A 129 -1.75 4.39 6.26
N VAL A 130 -1.95 5.32 5.32
CA VAL A 130 -2.68 5.11 4.07
C VAL A 130 -1.76 5.51 2.93
N TYR A 131 -1.68 4.63 1.93
CA TYR A 131 -0.85 4.82 0.75
C TYR A 131 -1.70 4.74 -0.52
N LEU A 132 -1.70 5.81 -1.33
CA LEU A 132 -2.14 5.76 -2.71
C LEU A 132 -0.97 5.30 -3.57
N ARG A 133 -1.14 4.17 -4.26
CA ARG A 133 -0.18 3.58 -5.19
C ARG A 133 -0.26 4.27 -6.56
N ASP A 134 0.78 4.10 -7.36
CA ASP A 134 0.86 4.63 -8.74
C ASP A 134 -0.25 4.11 -9.67
N ASP A 135 -0.79 2.91 -9.40
CA ASP A 135 -1.93 2.31 -10.13
C ASP A 135 -3.31 2.84 -9.64
N GLY A 136 -3.29 3.82 -8.74
CA GLY A 136 -4.44 4.47 -8.14
C GLY A 136 -5.10 3.67 -7.03
N ARG A 137 -4.62 2.48 -6.68
CA ARG A 137 -5.17 1.69 -5.56
C ARG A 137 -4.75 2.28 -4.22
N VAL A 138 -5.66 2.24 -3.26
CA VAL A 138 -5.38 2.66 -1.88
C VAL A 138 -5.10 1.45 -1.00
N THR A 139 -4.05 1.52 -0.18
CA THR A 139 -3.60 0.47 0.73
C THR A 139 -3.45 1.01 2.14
N LEU A 140 -3.79 0.20 3.15
CA LEU A 140 -3.53 0.45 4.56
C LEU A 140 -2.19 -0.17 4.96
N LEU A 141 -1.45 0.51 5.84
CA LEU A 141 -0.16 0.10 6.38
C LEU A 141 -0.26 -0.23 7.87
#